data_AF-A0A956KIC4-F1
#
_entry.id   AF-A0A956KIC4-F1
#
_cell.length_a   1.000
_cell.length_b   1.000
_cell.length_c   1.000
_cell.angle_alpha   90.00
_cell.angle_beta   90.00
_cell.angle_gamma   90.00
#
_symmetry.space_group_name_H-M   'P 1'
#
loop_
_entity.id
_entity.type
_entity.pdbx_description
1 polymer ?
#
loop_
_entity_poly.entity_id
_entity_poly.type
_entity_poly.pdbx_seq_one_letter_code
_entity_poly.pdbx_strand_id
1 'polypeptide(L)'
;AFVTEYAGTSAVVNTFGFYNPAWDAAPFLDLGLSPVGLIDLLAQQGLIVCDLEWDVVCTTNHPLLQPMLDQFVPVPAGVDPVLFYDCMECYVDQIDMNAWDAALFSQTFDERIVKPAVRARDLVEQNGYLTRMYTTISPNEMGDDPMFRANPTLPDVAAQRLSTQTLHCDGGTTVTIPDGRQVYFPPGEPLVWPDFQDEMPWAEDVDQEGMAEAAPLINLVDNTALIDALLDEWNHREIAGNDTDPGADDNAALSSGCACSVDERSPAGGIAFGLALLGLAGLIRRRR
;
A
#
# COMPACT_ATOMS: atom_id res chain seq x y z
N ALA A 1 0.23 -22.07 12.16
CA ALA A 1 -0.81 -21.22 12.78
C ALA A 1 -1.33 -20.24 11.74
N PHE A 2 -2.59 -19.81 11.84
CA PHE A 2 -3.17 -18.80 10.94
C PHE A 2 -3.12 -17.42 11.61
N VAL A 3 -2.71 -16.40 10.86
CA VAL A 3 -2.80 -14.99 11.29
C VAL A 3 -3.71 -14.26 10.31
N THR A 4 -4.74 -13.60 10.85
CA THR A 4 -5.59 -12.70 10.07
C THR A 4 -4.90 -11.34 10.00
N GLU A 5 -4.35 -11.01 8.84
CA GLU A 5 -3.62 -9.75 8.64
C GLU A 5 -4.56 -8.60 8.24
N TYR A 6 -5.72 -8.93 7.66
CA TYR A 6 -6.74 -7.98 7.22
C TYR A 6 -8.12 -8.64 7.25
N ALA A 7 -9.14 -7.92 7.69
CA ALA A 7 -10.53 -8.32 7.59
C ALA A 7 -11.36 -7.05 7.42
N GLY A 8 -11.98 -6.87 6.26
CA GLY A 8 -12.68 -5.61 5.97
C GLY A 8 -13.05 -5.45 4.51
N THR A 9 -13.30 -4.21 4.09
CA THR A 9 -13.76 -3.89 2.74
C THR A 9 -12.80 -4.32 1.62
N SER A 10 -13.33 -4.83 0.51
CA SER A 10 -12.54 -5.13 -0.69
C SER A 10 -11.98 -3.91 -1.41
N ALA A 11 -12.34 -2.68 -0.98
CA ALA A 11 -11.86 -1.42 -1.56
C ALA A 11 -10.33 -1.24 -1.48
N VAL A 12 -9.63 -2.04 -0.67
CA VAL A 12 -8.17 -2.06 -0.60
C VAL A 12 -7.50 -2.74 -1.80
N VAL A 13 -8.25 -3.50 -2.61
CA VAL A 13 -7.71 -4.18 -3.79
C VAL A 13 -7.54 -3.19 -4.93
N ASN A 14 -6.30 -2.99 -5.34
CA ASN A 14 -5.99 -2.24 -6.55
C ASN A 14 -6.21 -3.12 -7.78
N THR A 15 -7.18 -2.75 -8.62
CA THR A 15 -7.51 -3.47 -9.86
C THR A 15 -6.60 -3.14 -11.04
N PHE A 16 -5.84 -2.04 -10.98
CA PHE A 16 -4.96 -1.60 -12.09
C PHE A 16 -3.90 -2.65 -12.47
N GLY A 17 -3.53 -3.54 -11.53
CA GLY A 17 -2.54 -4.59 -11.78
C GLY A 17 -3.04 -5.73 -12.67
N PHE A 18 -4.36 -5.91 -12.83
CA PHE A 18 -4.93 -7.05 -13.57
C PHE A 18 -6.11 -6.68 -14.48
N TYR A 19 -6.58 -5.43 -14.45
CA TYR A 19 -7.69 -4.97 -15.26
C TYR A 19 -7.44 -3.54 -15.75
N ASN A 20 -7.70 -3.32 -17.03
CA ASN A 20 -7.73 -1.99 -17.63
C ASN A 20 -8.95 -1.89 -18.56
N PRO A 21 -9.81 -0.87 -18.41
CA PRO A 21 -10.97 -0.68 -19.28
C PRO A 21 -10.61 -0.41 -20.75
N ALA A 22 -9.36 -0.05 -21.05
CA ALA A 22 -8.87 0.14 -22.42
C ALA A 22 -8.59 -1.18 -23.15
N TRP A 23 -8.57 -2.33 -22.45
CA TRP A 23 -8.29 -3.61 -23.09
C TRP A 23 -9.46 -4.06 -23.96
N ASP A 24 -9.20 -4.18 -25.27
CA ASP A 24 -10.19 -4.54 -26.27
C ASP A 24 -9.55 -5.43 -27.35
N ALA A 25 -10.20 -6.56 -27.61
CA ALA A 25 -9.78 -7.52 -28.62
C ALA A 25 -10.24 -7.15 -30.04
N ALA A 26 -11.29 -6.34 -30.17
CA ALA A 26 -11.92 -6.04 -31.46
C ALA A 26 -10.99 -5.36 -32.48
N PRO A 27 -10.14 -4.38 -32.10
CA PRO A 27 -9.24 -3.72 -33.06
C PRO A 27 -8.25 -4.66 -33.74
N PHE A 28 -7.89 -5.79 -33.12
CA PHE A 28 -6.96 -6.75 -33.73
C PHE A 28 -7.56 -7.46 -34.95
N LEU A 29 -8.89 -7.51 -35.08
CA LEU A 29 -9.54 -8.08 -36.27
C LEU A 29 -9.33 -7.21 -37.50
N ASP A 30 -9.21 -5.89 -37.32
CA ASP A 30 -9.07 -4.92 -38.41
C ASP A 30 -7.68 -4.99 -39.07
N LEU A 31 -6.71 -5.62 -38.42
CA LEU A 31 -5.39 -5.93 -38.99
C LEU A 31 -5.47 -6.92 -40.17
N GLY A 32 -6.52 -7.76 -40.19
CA GLY A 32 -6.79 -8.69 -41.29
C GLY A 32 -5.60 -9.61 -41.57
N LEU A 33 -5.05 -9.53 -42.79
CA LEU A 33 -3.98 -10.41 -43.24
C LEU A 33 -2.58 -9.97 -42.78
N SER A 34 -2.40 -8.77 -42.22
CA SER A 34 -1.08 -8.25 -41.85
C SER A 34 -0.99 -7.98 -40.36
N PRO A 35 0.06 -8.44 -39.64
CA PRO A 35 0.26 -8.10 -38.23
C PRO A 35 0.85 -6.69 -38.04
N VAL A 36 1.14 -5.96 -39.11
CA VAL A 36 1.63 -4.57 -39.04
C VAL A 36 0.60 -3.70 -38.31
N GLY A 37 1.05 -2.98 -37.27
CA GLY A 37 0.19 -2.18 -36.39
C GLY A 37 -0.27 -2.94 -35.13
N LEU A 38 0.03 -4.23 -35.00
CA LEU A 38 -0.28 -5.00 -33.78
C LEU A 38 0.37 -4.40 -32.54
N ILE A 39 1.66 -4.07 -32.62
CA ILE A 39 2.42 -3.52 -31.49
C ILE A 39 1.88 -2.14 -31.12
N ASP A 40 1.49 -1.31 -32.09
CA ASP A 40 0.85 -0.01 -31.83
C ASP A 40 -0.47 -0.16 -31.08
N LEU A 41 -1.32 -1.12 -31.48
CA LEU A 41 -2.57 -1.42 -30.78
C LEU A 41 -2.32 -1.92 -29.36
N LEU A 42 -1.34 -2.79 -29.15
CA LEU A 42 -0.95 -3.24 -27.82
C LEU A 42 -0.38 -2.10 -26.96
N ALA A 43 0.40 -1.20 -27.56
CA ALA A 43 0.98 -0.05 -26.87
C ALA A 43 -0.09 0.98 -26.47
N GLN A 44 -1.08 1.24 -27.34
CA GLN A 44 -2.24 2.07 -27.04
C GLN A 44 -3.08 1.52 -25.86
N GLN A 45 -3.12 0.20 -25.72
CA GLN A 45 -3.78 -0.49 -24.60
C GLN A 45 -2.88 -0.62 -23.35
N GLY A 46 -1.66 -0.07 -23.39
CA GLY A 46 -0.70 -0.09 -22.29
C GLY A 46 -0.12 -1.48 -21.99
N LEU A 47 -0.16 -2.39 -22.95
CA LEU A 47 0.24 -3.79 -22.77
C LEU A 47 1.69 -4.07 -23.18
N ILE A 48 2.26 -3.21 -24.01
CA ILE A 48 3.67 -3.24 -24.38
C ILE A 48 4.21 -1.82 -24.43
N VAL A 49 5.46 -1.65 -24.01
CA VAL A 49 6.19 -0.39 -24.13
C VAL A 49 7.54 -0.73 -24.74
N CYS A 50 7.85 -0.11 -25.87
CA CYS A 50 9.16 -0.16 -26.50
C CYS A 50 9.82 1.21 -26.34
N ASP A 51 10.96 1.24 -25.63
CA ASP A 51 11.78 2.44 -25.48
C ASP A 51 13.13 2.20 -26.17
N LEU A 52 13.32 2.86 -27.30
CA LEU A 52 14.58 2.86 -28.04
C LEU A 52 15.51 4.02 -27.68
N GLU A 53 15.01 5.02 -26.95
CA GLU A 53 15.75 6.26 -26.70
C GLU A 53 16.67 6.13 -25.48
N TRP A 54 16.28 5.34 -24.47
CA TRP A 54 17.02 5.25 -23.20
C TRP A 54 17.53 3.84 -22.89
N ASP A 55 16.69 2.82 -22.99
CA ASP A 55 17.02 1.47 -22.51
C ASP A 55 17.11 0.41 -23.63
N VAL A 56 16.65 0.68 -24.86
CA VAL A 56 16.55 -0.27 -25.98
C VAL A 56 15.88 -1.57 -25.53
N VAL A 57 14.68 -1.44 -24.96
CA VAL A 57 13.90 -2.58 -24.44
C VAL A 57 12.44 -2.46 -24.86
N CYS A 58 11.87 -3.58 -25.32
CA CYS A 58 10.42 -3.78 -25.38
C CYS A 58 9.98 -4.63 -24.19
N THR A 59 9.19 -4.06 -23.29
CA THR A 59 8.66 -4.74 -22.11
C THR A 59 7.17 -4.98 -22.27
N THR A 60 6.73 -6.23 -22.08
CA THR A 60 5.31 -6.57 -21.98
C THR A 60 4.81 -6.37 -20.56
N ASN A 61 3.76 -5.58 -20.38
CA ASN A 61 3.14 -5.31 -19.08
C ASN A 61 2.21 -6.45 -18.60
N HIS A 62 1.96 -7.46 -19.45
CA HIS A 62 1.15 -8.61 -19.10
C HIS A 62 1.92 -9.92 -19.36
N PRO A 63 2.02 -10.85 -18.39
CA PRO A 63 2.87 -12.04 -18.50
C PRO A 63 2.43 -13.02 -19.60
N LEU A 64 1.15 -13.01 -19.97
CA LEU A 64 0.63 -13.86 -21.05
C LEU A 64 0.86 -13.27 -22.45
N LEU A 65 1.33 -12.03 -22.57
CA LEU A 65 1.46 -11.39 -23.87
C LEU A 65 2.68 -11.91 -24.66
N GLN A 66 3.85 -12.04 -24.03
CA GLN A 66 5.05 -12.50 -24.74
C GLN A 66 4.87 -13.87 -25.40
N PRO A 67 4.32 -14.91 -24.72
CA PRO A 67 4.07 -16.20 -25.36
C PRO A 67 3.08 -16.12 -26.53
N MET A 68 2.16 -15.15 -26.53
CA MET A 68 1.25 -14.92 -27.66
C MET A 68 1.99 -14.26 -28.82
N LEU A 69 2.85 -13.27 -28.57
CA LEU A 69 3.69 -12.68 -29.61
C LEU A 69 4.60 -13.73 -30.26
N ASP A 70 5.22 -14.58 -29.46
CA ASP A 70 6.07 -15.69 -29.95
C ASP A 70 5.29 -16.68 -30.84
N GLN A 71 3.98 -16.86 -30.57
CA GLN A 71 3.12 -17.77 -31.32
C GLN A 71 2.64 -17.17 -32.66
N PHE A 72 2.20 -15.91 -32.65
CA PHE A 72 1.50 -15.30 -33.80
C PHE A 72 2.37 -14.38 -34.64
N VAL A 73 3.41 -13.80 -34.04
CA VAL A 73 4.36 -12.90 -34.69
C VAL A 73 5.78 -13.20 -34.18
N PRO A 74 6.32 -14.40 -34.48
CA PRO A 74 7.66 -14.77 -34.06
C PRO A 74 8.70 -13.82 -34.65
N VAL A 75 9.69 -13.45 -33.85
CA VAL A 75 10.80 -12.60 -34.31
C VAL A 75 11.60 -13.35 -35.39
N PRO A 76 11.90 -12.72 -36.54
CA PRO A 76 12.69 -13.36 -37.58
C PRO A 76 14.09 -13.76 -37.09
N ALA A 77 14.61 -14.88 -37.60
CA ALA A 77 15.92 -15.39 -37.17
C ALA A 77 17.04 -14.39 -37.47
N GLY A 78 17.79 -14.00 -36.43
CA GLY A 78 18.90 -13.06 -36.53
C GLY A 78 18.50 -11.58 -36.49
N VAL A 79 17.23 -11.27 -36.27
CA VAL A 79 16.74 -9.91 -35.99
C VAL A 79 16.63 -9.71 -34.49
N ASP A 80 17.03 -8.54 -34.01
CA ASP A 80 16.85 -8.15 -32.62
C ASP A 80 15.35 -7.93 -32.33
N PRO A 81 14.76 -8.56 -31.29
CA PRO A 81 13.34 -8.43 -30.98
C PRO A 81 12.88 -6.99 -30.77
N VAL A 82 13.72 -6.14 -30.19
CA VAL A 82 13.38 -4.75 -29.89
C VAL A 82 13.26 -3.96 -31.19
N LEU A 83 14.23 -4.12 -32.10
CA LEU A 83 14.16 -3.49 -33.43
C LEU A 83 12.98 -4.00 -34.26
N PHE A 84 12.63 -5.29 -34.13
CA PHE A 84 11.51 -5.88 -34.84
C PHE A 84 10.15 -5.33 -34.37
N TYR A 85 9.93 -5.30 -33.05
CA TYR A 85 8.66 -4.82 -32.49
C TYR A 85 8.50 -3.30 -32.59
N ASP A 86 9.60 -2.53 -32.56
CA ASP A 86 9.56 -1.08 -32.78
C ASP A 86 9.14 -0.71 -34.22
N CYS A 87 9.63 -1.43 -35.23
CA CYS A 87 9.29 -1.18 -36.62
C CYS A 87 8.97 -2.47 -37.39
N MET A 88 7.78 -3.03 -37.17
CA MET A 88 7.34 -4.21 -37.93
C MET A 88 7.27 -3.94 -39.45
N GLU A 89 6.94 -2.71 -39.86
CA GLU A 89 6.93 -2.30 -41.28
C GLU A 89 8.31 -2.43 -41.94
N CYS A 90 9.39 -2.20 -41.18
CA CYS A 90 10.77 -2.32 -41.66
C CYS A 90 11.14 -3.77 -42.02
N TYR A 91 10.38 -4.76 -41.51
CA TYR A 91 10.64 -6.19 -41.66
C TYR A 91 9.50 -6.93 -42.37
N VAL A 92 8.62 -6.24 -43.10
CA VAL A 92 7.42 -6.84 -43.72
C VAL A 92 7.70 -8.11 -44.54
N ASP A 93 8.83 -8.15 -45.25
CA ASP A 93 9.24 -9.29 -46.08
C ASP A 93 9.77 -10.49 -45.28
N GLN A 94 10.04 -10.30 -43.99
CA GLN A 94 10.61 -11.30 -43.07
C GLN A 94 9.59 -11.85 -42.06
N ILE A 95 8.37 -11.28 -42.01
CA ILE A 95 7.30 -11.72 -41.13
C ILE A 95 6.78 -13.08 -41.59
N ASP A 96 6.68 -14.04 -40.65
CA ASP A 96 6.06 -15.33 -40.93
C ASP A 96 4.54 -15.21 -41.01
N MET A 97 4.04 -14.98 -42.22
CA MET A 97 2.61 -14.86 -42.50
C MET A 97 1.84 -16.18 -42.27
N ASN A 98 2.52 -17.33 -42.10
CA ASN A 98 1.84 -18.58 -41.77
C ASN A 98 1.53 -18.69 -40.27
N ALA A 99 2.25 -17.94 -39.43
CA ALA A 99 2.00 -17.85 -37.99
C ALA A 99 0.89 -16.84 -37.67
N TRP A 100 0.69 -15.85 -38.52
CA TRP A 100 -0.30 -14.80 -38.32
C TRP A 100 -1.73 -15.24 -38.65
N ASP A 101 -2.63 -15.06 -37.69
CA ASP A 101 -4.07 -15.15 -37.86
C ASP A 101 -4.72 -14.12 -36.93
N ALA A 102 -5.23 -13.02 -37.50
CA ALA A 102 -5.86 -11.94 -36.74
C ALA A 102 -7.07 -12.41 -35.94
N ALA A 103 -7.88 -13.33 -36.48
CA ALA A 103 -9.06 -13.84 -35.81
C ALA A 103 -8.68 -14.71 -34.61
N LEU A 104 -7.69 -15.59 -34.78
CA LEU A 104 -7.20 -16.45 -33.72
C LEU A 104 -6.43 -15.66 -32.65
N PHE A 105 -5.65 -14.65 -33.03
CA PHE A 105 -4.98 -13.76 -32.08
C PHE A 105 -5.99 -12.99 -31.24
N SER A 106 -6.97 -12.34 -31.89
CA SER A 106 -8.04 -11.59 -31.21
C SER A 106 -8.82 -12.48 -30.24
N GLN A 107 -9.20 -13.69 -30.67
CA GLN A 107 -9.87 -14.66 -29.79
C GLN A 107 -8.99 -15.06 -28.61
N THR A 108 -7.72 -15.39 -28.86
CA THR A 108 -6.77 -15.80 -27.81
C THR A 108 -6.56 -14.68 -26.79
N PHE A 109 -6.46 -13.45 -27.26
CA PHE A 109 -6.34 -12.25 -26.41
C PHE A 109 -7.57 -12.06 -25.53
N ASP A 110 -8.76 -12.14 -26.11
CA ASP A 110 -10.02 -12.03 -25.38
C ASP A 110 -10.17 -13.12 -24.31
N GLU A 111 -9.90 -14.38 -24.67
CA GLU A 111 -10.07 -15.53 -23.78
C GLU A 111 -9.03 -15.59 -22.65
N ARG A 112 -7.79 -15.15 -22.90
CA ARG A 112 -6.69 -15.27 -21.93
C ARG A 112 -6.44 -14.02 -21.11
N ILE A 113 -6.76 -12.84 -21.64
CA ILE A 113 -6.44 -11.56 -21.00
C ILE A 113 -7.72 -10.83 -20.62
N VAL A 114 -8.58 -10.49 -21.59
CA VAL A 114 -9.73 -9.59 -21.35
C VAL A 114 -10.80 -10.24 -20.45
N LYS A 115 -11.32 -11.43 -20.83
CA LYS A 115 -12.37 -12.11 -20.07
C LYS A 115 -11.95 -12.46 -18.65
N PRO A 116 -10.75 -13.04 -18.40
CA PRO A 116 -10.29 -13.29 -17.04
C PRO A 116 -10.15 -12.00 -16.21
N ALA A 117 -9.65 -10.91 -16.81
CA ALA A 117 -9.52 -9.62 -16.14
C ALA A 117 -10.88 -9.04 -15.72
N VAL A 118 -11.86 -9.05 -16.63
CA VAL A 118 -13.23 -8.63 -16.35
C VAL A 118 -13.85 -9.50 -15.25
N ARG A 119 -13.67 -10.82 -15.33
CA ARG A 119 -14.20 -11.73 -14.31
C ARG A 119 -13.55 -11.50 -12.94
N ALA A 120 -12.24 -11.26 -12.90
CA ALA A 120 -11.52 -10.95 -11.67
C ALA A 120 -12.02 -9.64 -11.05
N ARG A 121 -12.22 -8.59 -11.85
CA ARG A 121 -12.81 -7.32 -11.39
C ARG A 121 -14.21 -7.56 -10.81
N ASP A 122 -15.06 -8.27 -11.54
CA ASP A 122 -16.42 -8.58 -11.09
C ASP A 122 -16.43 -9.36 -9.77
N LEU A 123 -15.48 -10.28 -9.57
CA LEU A 123 -15.33 -11.00 -8.30
C LEU A 123 -14.99 -10.04 -7.16
N VAL A 124 -14.08 -9.09 -7.35
CA VAL A 124 -13.72 -8.11 -6.31
C VAL A 124 -14.89 -7.17 -6.00
N GLU A 125 -15.61 -6.72 -7.03
CA GLU A 125 -16.76 -5.80 -6.88
C GLU A 125 -17.97 -6.49 -6.24
N GLN A 126 -18.21 -7.76 -6.56
CA GLN A 126 -19.32 -8.54 -6.00
C GLN A 126 -19.05 -8.98 -4.55
N ASN A 127 -17.77 -9.10 -4.17
CA ASN A 127 -17.37 -9.51 -2.83
C ASN A 127 -16.80 -8.31 -2.07
N GLY A 128 -17.68 -7.55 -1.42
CA GLY A 128 -17.32 -6.34 -0.69
C GLY A 128 -16.49 -6.54 0.58
N TYR A 129 -16.20 -7.79 0.96
CA TYR A 129 -15.48 -8.15 2.19
C TYR A 129 -14.35 -9.14 1.88
N LEU A 130 -13.16 -8.88 2.42
CA LEU A 130 -11.97 -9.70 2.25
C LEU A 130 -11.37 -10.05 3.60
N THR A 131 -10.89 -11.28 3.70
CA THR A 131 -10.06 -11.74 4.81
C THR A 131 -8.71 -12.20 4.25
N ARG A 132 -7.61 -11.62 4.77
CA ARG A 132 -6.26 -12.06 4.44
C ARG A 132 -5.80 -13.06 5.49
N MET A 133 -5.73 -14.32 5.08
CA MET A 133 -5.23 -15.42 5.91
C MET A 133 -3.80 -15.73 5.50
N TYR A 134 -2.88 -15.67 6.44
CA TYR A 134 -1.53 -16.23 6.30
C TYR A 134 -1.43 -17.49 7.15
N THR A 135 -0.84 -18.57 6.61
CA THR A 135 -0.64 -19.82 7.35
C THR A 135 0.82 -20.22 7.36
N THR A 136 1.29 -20.62 8.54
CA THR A 136 2.54 -21.35 8.70
C THR A 136 2.21 -22.82 8.90
N ILE A 137 2.31 -23.60 7.82
CA ILE A 137 2.19 -25.07 7.86
C ILE A 137 3.55 -25.66 7.48
N SER A 138 4.01 -26.66 8.24
CA SER A 138 5.28 -27.31 7.91
C SER A 138 5.13 -28.19 6.65
N PRO A 139 6.19 -28.41 5.85
CA PRO A 139 6.09 -29.24 4.63
C PRO A 139 5.53 -30.65 4.87
N ASN A 140 5.77 -31.22 6.06
CA ASN A 140 5.27 -32.54 6.44
C ASN A 140 3.77 -32.56 6.79
N GLU A 141 3.19 -31.40 7.10
CA GLU A 141 1.77 -31.21 7.40
C GLU A 141 0.96 -30.78 6.16
N MET A 142 1.60 -30.51 5.02
CA MET A 142 0.95 -30.20 3.74
C MET A 142 0.35 -31.44 3.03
N GLY A 143 -0.07 -32.46 3.79
CA GLY A 143 -0.68 -33.69 3.28
C GLY A 143 -2.21 -33.63 3.19
N ASP A 144 -2.84 -32.76 3.99
CA ASP A 144 -4.29 -32.61 4.09
C ASP A 144 -4.71 -31.17 3.76
N ASP A 145 -5.86 -31.01 3.10
CA ASP A 145 -6.39 -29.70 2.73
C ASP A 145 -6.85 -28.91 3.97
N PRO A 146 -6.49 -27.62 4.09
CA PRO A 146 -6.98 -26.79 5.19
C PRO A 146 -8.48 -26.53 5.02
N MET A 147 -9.23 -26.61 6.11
CA MET A 147 -10.63 -26.18 6.15
C MET A 147 -10.73 -24.73 6.60
N PHE A 148 -11.53 -23.94 5.89
CA PHE A 148 -11.82 -22.55 6.24
C PHE A 148 -13.26 -22.41 6.73
N ARG A 149 -13.45 -21.68 7.83
CA ARG A 149 -14.76 -21.29 8.35
C ARG A 149 -14.80 -19.80 8.60
N ALA A 150 -15.95 -19.18 8.33
CA ALA A 150 -16.16 -17.78 8.65
C ALA A 150 -16.67 -17.67 10.08
N ASN A 151 -15.99 -16.87 10.90
CA ASN A 151 -16.48 -16.50 12.22
C ASN A 151 -16.98 -15.04 12.17
N PRO A 152 -18.31 -14.80 12.10
CA PRO A 152 -18.87 -13.46 11.96
C PRO A 152 -18.77 -12.62 13.24
N THR A 153 -18.33 -13.21 14.36
CA THR A 153 -18.18 -12.51 15.64
C THR A 153 -16.85 -11.76 15.77
N LEU A 154 -15.89 -12.02 14.87
CA LEU A 154 -14.60 -11.37 14.88
C LEU A 154 -14.70 -9.94 14.31
N PRO A 155 -13.98 -8.96 14.89
CA PRO A 155 -13.95 -7.60 14.38
C PRO A 155 -13.14 -7.49 13.08
N ASP A 156 -13.34 -6.38 12.38
CA ASP A 156 -12.50 -5.99 11.25
C ASP A 156 -11.06 -5.73 11.70
N VAL A 157 -10.10 -6.11 10.86
CA VAL A 157 -8.67 -5.87 11.04
C VAL A 157 -8.22 -4.86 9.99
N ALA A 158 -7.80 -3.66 10.44
CA ALA A 158 -7.41 -2.58 9.55
C ALA A 158 -6.16 -2.93 8.70
N ALA A 159 -6.18 -2.56 7.42
CA ALA A 159 -5.05 -2.79 6.50
C ALA A 159 -3.82 -1.95 6.86
N GLN A 160 -4.05 -0.79 7.47
CA GLN A 160 -3.01 0.12 7.91
C GLN A 160 -3.13 0.33 9.41
N ARG A 161 -2.03 0.12 10.13
CA ARG A 161 -1.91 0.44 11.55
C ARG A 161 -1.13 1.74 11.67
N LEU A 162 -1.79 2.80 12.13
CA LEU A 162 -1.21 4.14 12.26
C LEU A 162 -0.98 4.46 13.73
N SER A 163 0.19 4.94 14.09
CA SER A 163 0.49 5.46 15.43
C SER A 163 0.57 6.99 15.41
N THR A 164 0.35 7.62 16.56
CA THR A 164 0.49 9.07 16.73
C THR A 164 1.79 9.38 17.42
N GLN A 165 2.67 10.12 16.75
CA GLN A 165 3.92 10.61 17.34
C GLN A 165 3.70 12.00 17.96
N THR A 166 4.06 12.16 19.23
CA THR A 166 4.08 13.44 19.95
C THR A 166 5.53 13.80 20.25
N LEU A 167 5.99 14.94 19.72
CA LEU A 167 7.29 15.50 20.05
C LEU A 167 7.16 16.42 21.27
N HIS A 168 7.99 16.17 22.27
CA HIS A 168 8.00 16.92 23.52
C HIS A 168 8.99 18.09 23.45
N CYS A 169 8.78 19.10 24.31
CA CYS A 169 9.64 20.29 24.36
C CYS A 169 11.06 20.01 24.88
N ASP A 170 11.24 18.94 25.65
CA ASP A 170 12.53 18.45 26.13
C ASP A 170 13.33 17.71 25.04
N GLY A 171 12.76 17.58 23.84
CA GLY A 171 13.34 16.84 22.71
C GLY A 171 13.01 15.35 22.71
N GLY A 172 12.32 14.85 23.74
CA GLY A 172 11.83 13.48 23.78
C GLY A 172 10.66 13.26 22.80
N THR A 173 10.32 12.01 22.55
CA THR A 173 9.19 11.65 21.70
C THR A 173 8.36 10.55 22.35
N THR A 174 7.03 10.65 22.29
CA THR A 174 6.14 9.54 22.61
C THR A 174 5.38 9.09 21.38
N VAL A 175 5.36 7.79 21.11
CA VAL A 175 4.54 7.17 20.07
C VAL A 175 3.37 6.45 20.72
N THR A 176 2.15 6.86 20.39
CA THR A 176 0.91 6.20 20.82
C THR A 176 0.43 5.24 19.74
N ILE A 177 0.33 3.96 20.09
CA ILE A 177 -0.12 2.84 19.23
C ILE A 177 -1.67 2.87 19.12
N PRO A 178 -2.30 2.28 18.08
CA PRO A 178 -3.76 2.25 17.92
C PRO A 178 -4.58 1.78 19.14
N ASP A 179 -4.01 0.95 19.99
CA ASP A 179 -4.64 0.44 21.23
C ASP A 179 -4.55 1.42 22.41
N GLY A 180 -3.85 2.55 22.24
CA GLY A 180 -3.64 3.57 23.26
C GLY A 180 -2.34 3.43 24.06
N ARG A 181 -1.60 2.32 23.91
CA ARG A 181 -0.30 2.13 24.57
C ARG A 181 0.72 3.13 24.04
N GLN A 182 1.63 3.53 24.90
CA GLN A 182 2.63 4.56 24.61
C GLN A 182 4.03 4.00 24.73
N VAL A 183 4.90 4.39 23.79
CA VAL A 183 6.33 4.08 23.83
C VAL A 183 7.08 5.39 23.86
N TYR A 184 7.86 5.62 24.91
CA TYR A 184 8.71 6.79 25.06
C TYR A 184 10.09 6.55 24.45
N PHE A 185 10.59 7.58 23.77
CA PHE A 185 11.91 7.67 23.17
C PHE A 185 12.63 8.89 23.79
N PRO A 186 13.80 8.69 24.42
CA PRO A 186 14.53 9.76 25.07
C PRO A 186 15.08 10.80 24.06
N PRO A 187 15.34 12.04 24.49
CA PRO A 187 15.88 13.08 23.64
C PRO A 187 17.28 12.74 23.13
N GLY A 188 17.59 13.16 21.90
CA GLY A 188 18.92 13.00 21.31
C GLY A 188 19.22 11.60 20.75
N GLU A 189 18.34 10.63 20.98
CA GLU A 189 18.44 9.28 20.41
C GLU A 189 17.62 9.13 19.11
N PRO A 190 18.03 8.27 18.17
CA PRO A 190 17.23 7.97 17.00
C PRO A 190 15.96 7.21 17.39
N LEU A 191 14.89 7.39 16.61
CA LEU A 191 13.62 6.66 16.78
C LEU A 191 13.76 5.19 16.35
N VAL A 192 14.44 4.41 17.18
CA VAL A 192 14.61 2.97 17.02
C VAL A 192 13.73 2.29 18.05
N TRP A 193 12.86 1.39 17.61
CA TRP A 193 11.97 0.65 18.50
C TRP A 193 12.76 -0.06 19.61
N PRO A 194 12.28 -0.01 20.87
CA PRO A 194 12.94 -0.65 21.98
C PRO A 194 13.19 -2.14 21.74
N ASP A 195 14.36 -2.61 22.17
CA ASP A 195 14.65 -4.03 22.27
C ASP A 195 14.34 -4.50 23.70
N PHE A 196 13.35 -5.36 23.84
CA PHE A 196 12.93 -5.90 25.13
C PHE A 196 13.75 -7.15 25.45
N GLN A 197 14.77 -7.00 26.32
CA GLN A 197 15.78 -8.03 26.57
C GLN A 197 15.25 -9.36 27.14
N ASP A 198 14.05 -9.36 27.73
CA ASP A 198 13.40 -10.57 28.28
C ASP A 198 12.46 -11.26 27.29
N GLU A 199 12.65 -11.04 25.97
CA GLU A 199 11.78 -11.52 24.88
C GLU A 199 10.31 -11.18 25.18
N MET A 200 9.95 -9.90 25.06
CA MET A 200 8.55 -9.50 25.04
C MET A 200 7.77 -10.46 24.11
N PRO A 201 6.68 -11.09 24.58
CA PRO A 201 5.94 -12.04 23.77
C PRO A 201 5.51 -11.41 22.44
N TRP A 202 5.78 -12.13 21.35
CA TRP A 202 5.45 -11.68 19.98
C TRP A 202 3.94 -11.59 19.71
N ALA A 203 3.13 -12.27 20.52
CA ALA A 203 1.68 -12.26 20.45
C ALA A 203 1.11 -11.88 21.82
N GLU A 204 0.21 -10.89 21.83
CA GLU A 204 -0.53 -10.48 23.01
C GLU A 204 -1.50 -11.57 23.46
N ASP A 205 -2.25 -12.14 22.53
CA ASP A 205 -3.16 -13.24 22.76
C ASP A 205 -2.95 -14.38 21.76
N VAL A 206 -3.24 -15.60 22.20
CA VAL A 206 -3.32 -16.77 21.32
C VAL A 206 -4.66 -17.43 21.55
N ASP A 207 -5.51 -17.35 20.54
CA ASP A 207 -6.86 -17.87 20.57
C ASP A 207 -7.02 -19.09 19.66
N GLN A 208 -7.90 -20.00 20.07
CA GLN A 208 -8.33 -21.16 19.29
C GLN A 208 -9.82 -21.07 18.97
N GLU A 209 -10.18 -21.38 17.72
CA GLU A 209 -11.58 -21.43 17.30
C GLU A 209 -12.31 -22.64 17.95
N GLY A 210 -13.50 -22.41 18.48
CA GLY A 210 -14.41 -23.47 18.90
C GLY A 210 -15.01 -24.23 17.70
N MET A 211 -15.28 -25.53 17.83
CA MET A 211 -15.87 -26.30 16.73
C MET A 211 -17.36 -26.00 16.48
N ALA A 212 -18.05 -25.31 17.38
CA ALA A 212 -19.45 -24.94 17.22
C ALA A 212 -19.64 -23.64 16.41
N GLU A 213 -20.78 -23.49 15.74
CA GLU A 213 -21.14 -22.28 14.98
C GLU A 213 -21.25 -21.06 15.90
N ALA A 214 -20.61 -19.96 15.52
CA ALA A 214 -20.55 -18.71 16.30
C ALA A 214 -20.04 -18.89 17.74
N ALA A 215 -19.25 -19.94 18.00
CA ALA A 215 -18.61 -20.11 19.29
C ALA A 215 -17.61 -18.96 19.53
N PRO A 216 -17.55 -18.41 20.77
CA PRO A 216 -16.50 -17.48 21.12
C PRO A 216 -15.13 -18.16 20.95
N LEU A 217 -14.11 -17.34 20.65
CA LEU A 217 -12.73 -17.80 20.66
C LEU A 217 -12.37 -18.32 22.06
N ILE A 218 -11.63 -19.42 22.09
CA ILE A 218 -11.09 -20.00 23.31
C ILE A 218 -9.69 -19.41 23.47
N ASN A 219 -9.53 -18.51 24.44
CA ASN A 219 -8.21 -17.98 24.77
C ASN A 219 -7.33 -19.07 25.38
N LEU A 220 -6.21 -19.36 24.72
CA LEU A 220 -5.21 -20.33 25.18
C LEU A 220 -4.13 -19.64 26.01
N VAL A 221 -3.72 -18.45 25.58
CA VAL A 221 -2.67 -17.64 26.23
C VAL A 221 -3.06 -16.16 26.14
N ASP A 222 -2.89 -15.45 27.24
CA ASP A 222 -3.03 -14.00 27.34
C ASP A 222 -1.77 -13.43 28.01
N ASN A 223 -0.98 -12.69 27.23
CA ASN A 223 0.27 -12.05 27.63
C ASN A 223 0.11 -10.55 27.92
N THR A 224 -1.12 -10.00 27.86
CA THR A 224 -1.40 -8.56 27.99
C THR A 224 -0.70 -7.95 29.21
N ALA A 225 -0.87 -8.56 30.38
CA ALA A 225 -0.29 -8.06 31.63
C ALA A 225 1.24 -8.06 31.65
N LEU A 226 1.89 -9.02 30.96
CA LEU A 226 3.34 -9.07 30.87
C LEU A 226 3.85 -7.99 29.91
N ILE A 227 3.20 -7.82 28.76
CA ILE A 227 3.54 -6.79 27.77
C ILE A 227 3.40 -5.40 28.40
N ASP A 228 2.29 -5.13 29.07
CA ASP A 228 2.04 -3.85 29.73
C ASP A 228 3.09 -3.56 30.81
N ALA A 229 3.44 -4.56 31.63
CA ALA A 229 4.48 -4.41 32.66
C ALA A 229 5.86 -4.09 32.07
N LEU A 230 6.26 -4.78 30.99
CA LEU A 230 7.54 -4.54 30.31
C LEU A 230 7.58 -3.16 29.65
N LEU A 231 6.45 -2.72 29.09
CA LEU A 231 6.33 -1.40 28.46
C LEU A 231 6.35 -0.28 29.50
N ASP A 232 5.67 -0.46 30.63
CA ASP A 232 5.68 0.48 31.74
C ASP A 232 7.09 0.59 32.36
N GLU A 233 7.79 -0.53 32.54
CA GLU A 233 9.17 -0.54 33.02
C GLU A 233 10.10 0.21 32.05
N TRP A 234 9.99 -0.05 30.75
CA TRP A 234 10.73 0.70 29.72
C TRP A 234 10.49 2.20 29.84
N ASN A 235 9.22 2.62 29.79
CA ASN A 235 8.84 4.02 29.83
C ASN A 235 9.33 4.68 31.12
N HIS A 236 9.18 4.02 32.28
CA HIS A 236 9.62 4.56 33.55
C HIS A 236 11.14 4.72 33.61
N ARG A 237 11.90 3.73 33.13
CA ARG A 237 13.37 3.79 33.12
C ARG A 237 13.90 4.91 32.25
N GLU A 238 13.39 5.06 31.04
CA GLU A 238 13.88 6.09 30.11
C GLU A 238 13.45 7.50 30.55
N ILE A 239 12.25 7.66 31.12
CA ILE A 239 11.81 8.94 31.69
C ILE A 239 12.65 9.28 32.93
N ALA A 240 12.81 8.36 33.88
CA ALA A 240 13.57 8.60 35.11
C ALA A 240 15.08 8.76 34.87
N GLY A 241 15.63 8.08 33.86
CA GLY A 241 17.03 8.22 33.45
C GLY A 241 17.34 9.55 32.76
N ASN A 242 16.32 10.18 32.15
CA ASN A 242 16.41 11.50 31.54
C ASN A 242 15.97 12.64 32.48
N ASP A 243 15.38 12.30 33.63
CA ASP A 243 15.17 13.20 34.77
C ASP A 243 16.51 13.43 35.50
N THR A 244 17.53 13.86 34.76
CA THR A 244 18.62 14.60 35.38
C THR A 244 18.01 15.89 35.89
N ASP A 245 17.63 15.86 37.16
CA ASP A 245 17.48 17.02 38.03
C ASP A 245 18.46 18.10 37.55
N PRO A 246 18.01 19.33 37.22
CA PRO A 246 18.91 20.44 37.00
C PRO A 246 19.49 20.79 38.37
N GLY A 247 20.43 19.96 38.82
CA GLY A 247 21.36 20.26 39.87
C GLY A 247 21.96 21.61 39.51
N ALA A 248 21.67 22.56 40.38
CA ALA A 248 22.05 23.95 40.27
C ALA A 248 23.57 24.09 40.07
N ASP A 249 24.02 24.06 38.82
CA ASP A 249 25.27 24.66 38.40
C ASP A 249 24.93 26.01 37.76
N ASP A 250 24.96 27.02 38.60
CA ASP A 250 25.03 28.41 38.18
C ASP A 250 26.27 28.57 37.27
N ASN A 251 26.03 29.10 36.08
CA ASN A 251 26.98 29.65 35.09
C ASN A 251 27.44 28.71 33.96
N ALA A 252 26.70 28.68 32.85
CA ALA A 252 27.22 29.09 31.54
C ALA A 252 26.10 29.13 30.49
N ALA A 253 26.12 30.20 29.70
CA ALA A 253 25.20 30.47 28.61
C ALA A 253 25.19 29.37 27.53
N LEU A 254 24.00 29.07 26.99
CA LEU A 254 23.71 28.91 25.55
C LEU A 254 22.21 28.62 25.30
N SER A 255 21.47 29.69 25.00
CA SER A 255 20.51 29.79 23.88
C SER A 255 19.85 28.50 23.33
N SER A 256 18.61 28.22 23.74
CA SER A 256 17.46 27.99 22.84
C SER A 256 16.25 27.51 23.65
N GLY A 257 15.50 28.43 24.27
CA GLY A 257 14.24 28.13 24.94
C GLY A 257 13.06 28.67 24.14
N CYS A 258 12.16 27.79 23.70
CA CYS A 258 10.80 28.17 23.30
C CYS A 258 10.04 28.67 24.53
N ALA A 259 10.04 29.97 24.76
CA ALA A 259 9.32 30.60 25.85
C ALA A 259 7.91 31.04 25.37
N CYS A 260 6.88 30.33 25.82
CA CYS A 260 5.51 30.84 25.84
C CYS A 260 5.29 31.52 27.20
N SER A 261 5.55 32.82 27.31
CA SER A 261 5.10 33.61 28.47
C SER A 261 3.81 34.35 28.10
N VAL A 262 2.70 33.97 28.73
CA VAL A 262 1.50 34.82 28.80
C VAL A 262 1.66 35.75 30.01
N ASP A 263 1.79 37.05 29.75
CA ASP A 263 1.94 38.05 30.81
C ASP A 263 0.59 38.75 31.06
N GLU A 264 -0.05 38.45 32.19
CA GLU A 264 -1.23 39.12 32.70
C GLU A 264 -0.80 40.37 33.51
N ARG A 265 -0.86 41.56 32.89
CA ARG A 265 -1.29 42.87 33.49
C ARG A 265 -0.84 44.08 32.63
N SER A 266 -1.79 44.58 31.82
CA SER A 266 -2.16 45.95 31.39
C SER A 266 -1.16 47.15 31.43
N PRO A 267 -1.36 48.26 30.66
CA PRO A 267 -2.27 48.52 29.53
C PRO A 267 -1.58 49.10 28.26
N ALA A 268 -2.19 48.87 27.10
CA ALA A 268 -1.77 49.43 25.82
C ALA A 268 -2.03 50.95 25.73
N GLY A 269 -0.96 51.74 25.76
CA GLY A 269 -0.94 53.17 25.46
C GLY A 269 -0.67 53.43 23.97
N GLY A 270 -1.72 53.87 23.28
CA GLY A 270 -1.80 54.62 22.02
C GLY A 270 -0.61 54.68 21.05
N ILE A 271 -0.85 54.22 19.82
CA ILE A 271 -0.50 54.98 18.61
C ILE A 271 -1.72 54.98 17.69
N ALA A 272 -2.34 56.15 17.60
CA ALA A 272 -3.29 56.49 16.55
C ALA A 272 -2.50 56.96 15.33
N PHE A 273 -2.72 56.33 14.18
CA PHE A 273 -2.64 56.99 12.87
C PHE A 273 -3.64 56.31 11.94
N GLY A 274 -4.68 57.06 11.59
CA GLY A 274 -5.70 56.66 10.63
C GLY A 274 -5.40 57.14 9.22
N LEU A 275 -6.05 56.48 8.26
CA LEU A 275 -6.52 56.94 6.95
C LEU A 275 -7.41 55.77 6.45
N ALA A 276 -8.72 55.74 6.71
CA ALA A 276 -9.80 56.46 6.03
C ALA A 276 -9.96 56.15 4.53
N LEU A 277 -11.11 55.53 4.24
CA LEU A 277 -11.96 55.62 3.03
C LEU A 277 -11.66 54.77 1.80
N LEU A 278 -12.64 53.88 1.51
CA LEU A 278 -13.20 53.38 0.24
C LEU A 278 -13.34 51.84 0.30
N GLY A 279 -14.49 51.19 0.10
CA GLY A 279 -15.81 51.61 -0.32
C GLY A 279 -16.82 50.49 -0.06
N LEU A 280 -18.04 50.90 0.25
CA LEU A 280 -19.27 50.10 0.29
C LEU A 280 -19.54 49.45 -1.09
N ALA A 281 -19.67 48.12 -1.14
CA ALA A 281 -20.62 47.40 -1.99
C ALA A 281 -20.50 45.89 -1.77
N GLY A 282 -21.62 45.18 -1.54
CA GLY A 282 -21.70 43.76 -1.88
C GLY A 282 -22.32 42.77 -0.90
N LEU A 283 -23.07 43.19 0.12
CA LEU A 283 -23.95 42.28 0.87
C LEU A 283 -25.27 42.07 0.10
N ILE A 284 -25.34 41.11 -0.83
CA ILE A 284 -26.61 40.50 -1.27
C ILE A 284 -26.45 38.98 -1.49
N ARG A 285 -26.69 38.23 -0.42
CA ARG A 285 -27.68 37.15 -0.29
C ARG A 285 -28.23 36.56 -1.61
N ARG A 286 -27.97 35.27 -1.86
CA ARG A 286 -29.03 34.38 -2.38
C ARG A 286 -28.82 32.91 -1.98
N ARG A 287 -29.77 32.43 -1.18
CA ARG A 287 -30.10 31.01 -1.00
C ARG A 287 -30.74 30.49 -2.30
N ARG A 288 -30.29 29.33 -2.75
CA ARG A 288 -31.12 28.15 -3.04
C ARG A 288 -30.23 26.93 -2.91
#